data_AF-A0A4W4E1N8-F1
#
_entry.id   AF-A0A4W4E1N8-F1
#
_cell.length_a   1.000
_cell.length_b   1.000
_cell.length_c   1.000
_cell.angle_alpha   90.00
_cell.angle_beta   90.00
_cell.angle_gamma   90.00
#
_symmetry.space_group_name_H-M   'P 1'
#
loop_
_entity.id
_entity.type
_entity.pdbx_description
1 polymer ?
#
loop_
_entity_poly.entity_id
_entity_poly.type
_entity_poly.pdbx_seq_one_letter_code
_entity_poly.pdbx_strand_id
1 'polypeptide(L)'
;MVRHSTLQKQVLSLYRQFLRAGRDKPGFLPRIREEFRSNAAIKKTDVMYIEYVYRRAQRQLEQLKDVNTKQLGFFCKPKEDR
;
A
#
# COMPACT_ATOMS: atom_id res chain seq x y z
N MET A 1 -1.41 -20.33 14.95
CA MET A 1 -1.81 -19.21 14.07
C MET A 1 -1.07 -17.96 14.55
N VAL A 2 -0.33 -17.25 13.70
CA VAL A 2 0.39 -16.04 14.13
C VAL A 2 -0.64 -14.94 14.43
N ARG A 3 -0.68 -14.44 15.67
CA ARG A 3 -1.60 -13.37 16.07
C ARG A 3 -1.09 -12.03 15.54
N HIS A 4 -1.81 -11.47 14.56
CA HIS A 4 -1.48 -10.15 14.01
C HIS A 4 -1.90 -9.02 14.96
N SER A 5 -1.06 -7.99 15.05
CA SER A 5 -1.43 -6.73 15.70
C SER A 5 -2.55 -6.01 14.95
N THR A 6 -3.22 -5.06 15.61
CA THR A 6 -4.27 -4.24 14.98
C THR A 6 -3.75 -3.55 13.72
N LEU A 7 -2.57 -2.94 13.79
CA LEU A 7 -1.92 -2.29 12.64
C LEU A 7 -1.63 -3.27 11.50
N GLN A 8 -1.14 -4.48 11.81
CA GLN A 8 -0.92 -5.50 10.77
C GLN A 8 -2.22 -5.91 10.08
N LYS A 9 -3.32 -6.06 10.84
CA LYS A 9 -4.65 -6.35 10.26
C LYS A 9 -5.13 -5.19 9.39
N GLN A 10 -4.89 -3.94 9.79
CA GLN A 10 -5.23 -2.75 9.01
C GLN A 10 -4.45 -2.72 7.69
N VAL A 11 -3.14 -2.99 7.70
CA VAL A 11 -2.30 -3.08 6.49
C VAL A 11 -2.80 -4.19 5.56
N LEU A 12 -3.13 -5.38 6.08
CA LEU A 12 -3.68 -6.47 5.27
C LEU A 12 -5.05 -6.12 4.67
N SER A 13 -5.90 -5.42 5.44
CA SER A 13 -7.18 -4.91 4.93
C SER A 13 -6.96 -3.91 3.80
N LEU A 14 -6.02 -2.98 3.98
CA LEU A 14 -5.67 -1.97 2.99
C LEU A 14 -5.20 -2.60 1.68
N TYR A 15 -4.34 -3.62 1.75
CA TYR A 15 -3.90 -4.37 0.57
C TYR A 15 -5.07 -4.96 -0.22
N ARG A 16 -6.03 -5.60 0.46
CA ARG A 16 -7.24 -6.16 -0.20
C ARG A 16 -8.09 -5.07 -0.83
N GLN A 17 -8.21 -3.91 -0.20
CA GLN A 17 -8.95 -2.78 -0.75
C GLN A 17 -8.30 -2.24 -2.03
N PHE A 18 -6.97 -2.13 -2.06
CA PHE A 18 -6.23 -1.78 -3.27
C PHE A 18 -6.48 -2.78 -4.40
N LEU A 19 -6.37 -4.08 -4.13
CA LEU A 19 -6.64 -5.11 -5.14
C LEU A 19 -8.07 -5.04 -5.68
N ARG A 20 -9.05 -4.69 -4.85
CA ARG A 20 -10.44 -4.48 -5.29
C ARG A 20 -10.57 -3.24 -6.17
N ALA A 21 -10.03 -2.10 -5.74
CA ALA A 21 -10.12 -0.84 -6.48
C ALA A 21 -9.33 -0.84 -7.81
N GLY A 22 -8.26 -1.64 -7.88
CA GLY A 22 -7.44 -1.82 -9.08
C GLY A 22 -7.87 -2.99 -9.98
N ARG A 23 -8.91 -3.75 -9.64
CA ARG A 23 -9.32 -4.95 -10.39
C ARG A 23 -9.72 -4.64 -11.83
N ASP A 24 -10.43 -3.52 -12.02
CA ASP A 24 -10.96 -3.11 -13.33
C ASP A 24 -9.98 -2.21 -14.10
N LYS A 25 -8.78 -1.96 -13.55
CA LYS A 25 -7.74 -1.11 -14.14
C LYS A 25 -6.56 -1.97 -14.64
N PRO A 26 -6.29 -2.04 -15.95
CA PRO A 26 -5.22 -2.87 -16.49
C PRO A 26 -3.85 -2.41 -15.96
N GLY A 27 -2.99 -3.37 -15.60
CA GLY A 27 -1.65 -3.09 -15.08
C GLY A 27 -1.56 -2.66 -13.61
N PHE A 28 -2.69 -2.35 -12.94
CA PHE A 28 -2.66 -1.91 -11.54
C PHE A 28 -2.36 -3.05 -10.56
N LEU A 29 -2.92 -4.25 -10.75
CA LEU A 29 -2.71 -5.36 -9.80
C LEU A 29 -1.24 -5.78 -9.65
N PRO A 30 -0.46 -5.96 -10.74
CA PRO A 30 0.97 -6.22 -10.63
C PRO A 30 1.70 -5.11 -9.86
N ARG A 31 1.38 -3.84 -10.17
CA ARG A 31 2.00 -2.68 -9.52
C ARG A 31 1.69 -2.60 -8.03
N ILE A 32 0.43 -2.81 -7.64
CA ILE A 32 0.01 -2.87 -6.23
C ILE A 32 0.78 -3.98 -5.50
N ARG A 33 0.88 -5.18 -6.09
CA ARG A 33 1.59 -6.31 -5.48
C ARG A 33 3.07 -6.02 -5.28
N GLU A 34 3.71 -5.44 -6.29
CA GLU A 34 5.11 -5.02 -6.24
C GLU A 34 5.34 -4.00 -5.12
N GLU A 35 4.54 -2.94 -5.07
CA GLU A 35 4.66 -1.91 -4.03
C GLU A 35 4.49 -2.48 -2.62
N PHE A 36 3.46 -3.31 -2.37
CA PHE A 36 3.28 -3.94 -1.05
C PHE A 36 4.41 -4.91 -0.71
N ARG A 37 5.00 -5.62 -1.69
CA ARG A 37 6.17 -6.49 -1.47
C ARG A 37 7.42 -5.68 -1.13
N SER A 38 7.70 -4.61 -1.86
CA SER A 38 8.84 -3.72 -1.57
C SER A 38 8.75 -3.13 -0.17
N ASN A 39 7.56 -2.73 0.26
CA ASN A 39 7.32 -2.20 1.60
C ASN A 39 7.30 -3.28 2.70
N ALA A 40 7.18 -4.57 2.36
CA ALA A 40 7.29 -5.65 3.34
C ALA A 40 8.72 -5.79 3.92
N ALA A 41 9.72 -5.16 3.29
CA ALA A 41 11.09 -5.05 3.81
C ALA A 41 11.23 -4.06 5.00
N ILE A 42 10.20 -3.24 5.27
CA ILE A 42 10.19 -2.34 6.42
C ILE A 42 10.29 -3.17 7.72
N LYS A 43 11.20 -2.77 8.62
CA LYS A 43 11.36 -3.43 9.91
C LYS A 43 10.04 -3.36 10.69
N LYS A 44 9.55 -4.52 11.16
CA LYS A 44 8.27 -4.62 11.90
C LYS A 44 8.24 -3.77 13.18
N THR A 45 9.40 -3.43 13.72
CA THR A 45 9.59 -2.58 14.90
C THR A 45 9.45 -1.09 14.60
N ASP A 46 9.54 -0.69 13.34
CA ASP A 46 9.42 0.71 12.92
C ASP A 46 7.95 1.12 12.78
N VAL A 47 7.24 1.05 13.90
CA VAL A 47 5.78 1.23 13.95
C VAL A 47 5.37 2.60 13.42
N MET A 48 6.09 3.65 13.81
CA MET A 48 5.80 5.02 13.38
C MET A 48 5.93 5.19 11.87
N TYR A 49 6.97 4.60 11.26
CA TYR A 49 7.12 4.65 9.81
C TYR A 49 6.04 3.82 9.11
N ILE A 50 5.72 2.62 9.60
CA ILE A 50 4.62 1.81 9.05
C ILE A 50 3.30 2.58 9.08
N GLU A 51 3.00 3.26 10.19
CA GLU A 51 1.80 4.09 10.29
C GLU A 51 1.80 5.27 9.32
N TYR A 52 2.94 5.95 9.17
CA TYR A 52 3.09 7.02 8.20
C TYR A 52 2.78 6.53 6.78
N VAL A 53 3.39 5.42 6.37
CA VAL A 53 3.18 4.81 5.05
C VAL A 53 1.74 4.34 4.90
N TYR A 54 1.15 3.75 5.94
CA TYR A 54 -0.25 3.34 5.97
C TYR A 54 -1.20 4.52 5.72
N ARG A 55 -1.04 5.63 6.46
CA ARG A 55 -1.86 6.85 6.30
C ARG A 55 -1.70 7.48 4.91
N ARG A 56 -0.49 7.39 4.33
CA ARG A 56 -0.22 7.84 2.96
C ARG A 56 -0.89 6.94 1.92
N ALA A 57 -0.79 5.63 2.07
CA ALA A 57 -1.42 4.66 1.18
C ALA A 57 -2.96 4.70 1.26
N GLN A 58 -3.54 5.00 2.43
CA GLN A 58 -4.99 5.26 2.53
C GLN A 58 -5.45 6.41 1.64
N ARG A 59 -4.71 7.53 1.61
CA ARG A 59 -5.03 8.66 0.72
C ARG A 59 -4.94 8.27 -0.76
N GLN A 60 -3.94 7.47 -1.12
CA GLN A 60 -3.81 6.96 -2.49
C GLN A 60 -4.90 5.94 -2.86
N LEU A 61 -5.42 5.18 -1.89
CA LEU A 61 -6.56 4.30 -2.13
C LEU A 61 -7.82 5.10 -2.48
N GLU A 62 -8.08 6.20 -1.77
CA GLU A 62 -9.20 7.08 -2.09
C GLU A 62 -9.07 7.67 -3.50
N GLN A 63 -7.86 8.06 -3.90
CA GLN A 63 -7.58 8.47 -5.29
C GLN A 63 -7.80 7.31 -6.28
N LEU A 64 -7.35 6.09 -5.96
CA LEU A 64 -7.50 4.93 -6.83
C LEU A 64 -8.97 4.52 -7.04
N LYS A 65 -9.86 4.81 -6.09
CA LYS A 65 -11.30 4.57 -6.23
C LYS A 65 -11.94 5.51 -7.26
N ASP A 66 -11.34 6.67 -7.53
CA ASP A 66 -11.75 7.52 -8.65
C ASP A 66 -11.51 6.78 -9.99
N VAL A 67 -12.52 6.84 -10.86
CA VAL A 67 -12.51 6.17 -12.16
C VAL A 67 -11.49 6.82 -13.10
N ASN A 68 -11.18 8.10 -12.89
CA ASN A 68 -10.25 8.86 -13.72
C ASN A 68 -8.78 8.64 -13.38
N THR A 69 -8.47 7.84 -12.37
CA THR A 69 -7.08 7.62 -11.94
C THR A 69 -6.33 6.74 -12.95
N LYS A 70 -5.43 7.39 -13.70
CA LYS A 70 -4.64 6.77 -14.76
C LYS A 70 -3.35 6.09 -14.27
N GLN A 71 -2.85 6.46 -13.09
CA GLN A 71 -1.61 5.92 -12.54
C GLN A 71 -1.66 5.78 -11.02
N LEU A 72 -0.91 4.80 -10.49
CA LEU A 72 -0.69 4.63 -9.06
C LEU A 72 0.69 5.19 -8.69
N GLY A 73 0.73 6.19 -7.80
CA GLY A 73 1.98 6.71 -7.25
C GLY A 73 2.64 5.74 -6.26
N PHE A 74 3.89 6.03 -5.85
CA PHE A 74 4.62 5.22 -4.88
C PHE A 74 4.08 5.41 -3.44
N PHE A 75 3.99 4.32 -2.66
CA PHE A 75 3.56 4.40 -1.25
C PHE A 75 4.62 5.09 -0.39
N CYS A 76 5.89 4.76 -0.62
CA CYS A 76 7.04 5.42 -0.02
C CYS A 76 7.69 6.33 -1.06
N LYS A 77 8.35 7.42 -0.64
CA LYS A 77 9.28 8.07 -1.56
C LYS A 77 10.32 7.02 -1.98
N PRO A 78 10.65 6.86 -3.27
CA PRO A 78 11.82 6.08 -3.64
C PRO A 78 13.00 6.64 -2.84
N LYS A 79 13.85 5.76 -2.32
CA LYS A 79 15.14 6.21 -1.79
C LYS A 79 15.80 6.94 -2.95
N GLU A 80 15.90 8.25 -2.85
CA GLU A 80 16.76 9.05 -3.70
C GLU A 80 18.15 8.47 -3.43
N ASP A 81 18.69 7.74 -4.42
CA ASP A 81 20.06 7.28 -4.38
C ASP A 81 20.93 8.52 -4.15
N ARG A 82 21.49 8.61 -2.95
CA ARG A 82 22.38 9.69 -2.52
C ARG A 82 23.78 9.16 -2.44
#